data_AF-A0A3D0RE34-F1
#
_entry.id   AF-A0A3D0RE34-F1
#
_cell.length_a   1.000
_cell.length_b   1.000
_cell.length_c   1.000
_cell.angle_alpha   90.00
_cell.angle_beta   90.00
_cell.angle_gamma   90.00
#
_symmetry.space_group_name_H-M   'P 1'
#
loop_
_entity.id
_entity.type
_entity.pdbx_description
1 polymer ?
#
loop_
_entity_poly.entity_id
_entity_poly.type
_entity_poly.pdbx_seq_one_letter_code
_entity_poly.pdbx_strand_id
1 'polypeptide(L)'
;DYAAPRTRLPGGGGAPEIASLSQKVFVTMKQSLRSMVEEIDFVTSFGHGNGAGDRAAIGLTTFGPAALITDLALWEPDPETAELTVTSLHPGIDRQAVQDQCGWPVRFAEGLVESPLPTEEELSALREIKARTEKAHAPRP
;
A
#
# COMPACT_ATOMS: atom_id res chain seq x y z
N ASP A 1 -18.33 11.33 11.16
CA ASP A 1 -18.06 12.18 12.33
C ASP A 1 -16.99 11.51 13.20
N TYR A 2 -15.87 12.21 13.44
CA TYR A 2 -14.77 11.71 14.27
C TYR A 2 -15.13 11.66 15.77
N ALA A 3 -15.98 12.57 16.25
CA ALA A 3 -16.38 12.64 17.66
C ALA A 3 -17.33 11.50 18.06
N ALA A 4 -18.10 10.97 17.11
CA ALA A 4 -19.03 9.87 17.30
C ALA A 4 -18.90 8.80 16.18
N PRO A 5 -17.79 8.05 16.12
CA PRO A 5 -17.56 7.11 15.03
C PRO A 5 -18.42 5.85 15.20
N ARG A 6 -18.95 5.31 14.10
CA ARG A 6 -19.61 3.99 14.09
C ARG A 6 -18.68 2.87 14.57
N THR A 7 -17.39 2.98 14.27
CA THR A 7 -16.35 2.03 14.69
C THR A 7 -15.10 2.80 15.06
N ARG A 8 -14.62 2.61 16.29
CA ARG A 8 -13.35 3.21 16.76
C ARG A 8 -12.22 2.20 16.58
N LEU A 9 -11.22 2.57 15.77
CA LEU A 9 -9.98 1.79 15.59
C LEU A 9 -8.91 2.22 16.62
N PRO A 10 -7.80 1.47 16.75
CA PRO A 10 -6.75 1.74 17.75
C PRO A 10 -6.10 3.14 17.68
N GLY A 11 -6.27 3.88 16.58
CA GLY A 11 -5.66 5.18 16.34
C GLY A 11 -4.36 5.08 15.54
N GLY A 12 -3.68 6.22 15.35
CA GLY A 12 -2.52 6.29 14.45
C GLY A 12 -1.24 5.63 14.95
N GLY A 13 -1.06 5.47 16.26
CA GLY A 13 0.22 5.04 16.82
C GLY A 13 1.36 5.92 16.28
N GLY A 14 2.43 5.30 15.80
CA GLY A 14 3.56 6.00 15.14
C GLY A 14 3.45 6.12 13.61
N ALA A 15 2.33 5.69 13.01
CA ALA A 15 2.13 5.75 11.56
C ALA A 15 2.14 7.18 10.98
N PRO A 16 1.63 8.23 11.68
CA PRO A 16 1.73 9.61 11.20
C PRO A 16 3.18 10.09 11.06
N GLU A 17 4.03 9.77 12.04
CA GLU A 17 5.46 10.12 12.04
C GLU A 17 6.20 9.36 10.95
N ILE A 18 5.93 8.05 10.78
CA ILE A 18 6.50 7.25 9.69
C ILE A 18 6.14 7.86 8.33
N ALA A 19 4.87 8.23 8.13
CA ALA A 19 4.37 8.81 6.89
C ALA A 19 4.99 10.18 6.55
N SER A 20 5.39 10.92 7.57
CA SER A 20 5.94 12.27 7.42
C SER A 20 7.47 12.27 7.31
N LEU A 21 8.15 11.43 8.08
CA LEU A 21 9.60 11.50 8.29
C LEU A 21 10.41 10.43 7.54
N SER A 22 9.78 9.34 7.12
CA SER A 22 10.46 8.32 6.31
C SER A 22 10.65 8.83 4.89
N GLN A 23 11.85 8.64 4.32
CA GLN A 23 12.16 9.12 2.97
C GLN A 23 11.21 8.53 1.92
N LYS A 24 10.84 7.25 2.06
CA LYS A 24 9.84 6.54 1.27
C LYS A 24 9.01 5.66 2.18
N VAL A 25 7.74 5.47 1.85
CA VAL A 25 6.81 4.60 2.57
C VAL A 25 6.24 3.57 1.59
N PHE A 26 6.26 2.30 1.99
CA PHE A 26 5.63 1.20 1.26
C PHE A 26 4.40 0.76 2.06
N VAL A 27 3.23 0.79 1.42
CA VAL A 27 1.97 0.39 2.03
C VAL A 27 1.63 -1.01 1.56
N THR A 28 1.32 -1.91 2.49
CA THR A 28 0.84 -3.26 2.17
C THR A 28 -0.55 -3.46 2.75
N MET A 29 -1.47 -3.98 1.95
CA MET A 29 -2.84 -4.26 2.39
C MET A 29 -3.54 -5.23 1.45
N LYS A 30 -4.56 -5.91 1.96
CA LYS A 30 -5.49 -6.65 1.11
C LYS A 30 -6.42 -5.67 0.39
N GLN A 31 -6.53 -5.76 -0.92
CA GLN A 31 -7.42 -4.91 -1.71
C GLN A 31 -8.89 -5.32 -1.49
N SER A 32 -9.77 -4.34 -1.35
CA SER A 32 -11.22 -4.54 -1.22
C SER A 32 -11.94 -3.20 -1.37
N LEU A 33 -13.24 -3.24 -1.72
CA LEU A 33 -14.09 -2.04 -1.76
C LEU A 33 -14.19 -1.31 -0.40
N ARG A 34 -13.93 -2.00 0.71
CA ARG A 34 -13.93 -1.38 2.04
C ARG A 34 -12.66 -0.58 2.31
N SER A 35 -11.55 -0.96 1.67
CA SER A 35 -10.22 -0.42 1.95
C SER A 35 -9.70 0.50 0.84
N MET A 36 -10.23 0.35 -0.37
CA MET A 36 -10.01 1.24 -1.52
C MET A 36 -11.27 2.08 -1.75
N VAL A 37 -11.44 3.14 -0.96
CA VAL A 37 -12.57 4.08 -1.06
C VAL A 37 -12.14 5.42 -1.69
N GLU A 38 -13.05 6.07 -2.41
CA GLU A 38 -12.80 7.37 -3.07
C GLU A 38 -12.44 8.47 -2.06
N GLU A 39 -13.15 8.49 -0.92
CA GLU A 39 -12.89 9.42 0.18
C GLU A 39 -12.79 8.65 1.50
N ILE A 40 -11.74 8.93 2.28
CA ILE A 40 -11.55 8.34 3.60
C ILE A 40 -12.22 9.21 4.67
N ASP A 41 -12.80 8.57 5.69
CA ASP A 41 -13.46 9.28 6.80
C ASP A 41 -12.49 10.14 7.64
N PHE A 42 -11.19 9.78 7.66
CA PHE A 42 -10.19 10.41 8.50
C PHE A 42 -8.76 10.14 8.01
N VAL A 43 -7.95 11.19 7.85
CA VAL A 43 -6.53 11.07 7.50
C VAL A 43 -5.71 10.80 8.76
N THR A 44 -5.30 9.55 8.94
CA THR A 44 -4.38 9.17 10.04
C THR A 44 -2.93 9.44 9.64
N SER A 45 -2.53 9.00 8.45
CA SER A 45 -1.19 9.15 7.89
C SER A 45 -1.32 9.93 6.58
N PHE A 46 -0.66 11.10 6.50
CA PHE A 46 -0.78 11.95 5.32
C PHE A 46 -0.05 11.32 4.12
N GLY A 47 -0.82 11.02 3.07
CA GLY A 47 -0.33 10.50 1.79
C GLY A 47 0.13 11.61 0.86
N HIS A 48 -0.40 11.64 -0.36
CA HIS A 48 -0.13 12.70 -1.35
C HIS A 48 -1.19 13.83 -1.35
N GLY A 49 -2.12 13.82 -0.41
CA GLY A 49 -3.20 14.82 -0.36
C GLY A 49 -4.08 14.74 -1.62
N ASN A 50 -4.36 15.90 -2.22
CA ASN A 50 -5.11 16.01 -3.47
C ASN A 50 -4.23 15.88 -4.72
N GLY A 51 -2.92 15.66 -4.56
CA GLY A 51 -2.01 15.43 -5.67
C GLY A 51 -0.63 16.07 -5.49
N ALA A 52 0.10 16.17 -6.60
CA ALA A 52 1.45 16.71 -6.61
C ALA A 52 1.52 18.12 -5.97
N GLY A 53 2.44 18.28 -5.00
CA GLY A 53 2.69 19.55 -4.32
C GLY A 53 2.06 19.68 -2.93
N ASP A 54 0.98 18.95 -2.61
CA ASP A 54 0.28 19.06 -1.33
C ASP A 54 1.19 18.74 -0.14
N ARG A 55 2.05 17.72 -0.27
CA ARG A 55 3.07 17.39 0.73
C ARG A 55 4.02 18.56 1.00
N ALA A 56 4.55 19.17 -0.05
CA ALA A 56 5.48 20.29 0.06
C ALA A 56 4.80 21.54 0.66
N ALA A 57 3.53 21.78 0.33
CA ALA A 57 2.75 22.90 0.84
C ALA A 57 2.59 22.86 2.38
N ILE A 58 2.60 21.67 2.98
CA ILE A 58 2.55 21.49 4.44
C ILE A 58 3.93 21.23 5.06
N GLY A 59 5.01 21.43 4.31
CA GLY A 59 6.39 21.31 4.80
C GLY A 59 6.95 19.89 4.82
N LEU A 60 6.26 18.90 4.24
CA LEU A 60 6.79 17.56 4.09
C LEU A 60 7.73 17.49 2.87
N THR A 61 9.00 17.20 3.12
CA THR A 61 10.05 17.10 2.10
C THR A 61 10.37 15.66 1.70
N THR A 62 9.75 14.68 2.36
CA THR A 62 9.90 13.26 2.05
C THR A 62 9.00 12.86 0.88
N PHE A 63 9.37 11.76 0.20
CA PHE A 63 8.60 11.25 -0.94
C PHE A 63 7.18 10.84 -0.54
N GLY A 64 6.99 10.31 0.68
CA GLY A 64 5.70 9.77 1.11
C GLY A 64 5.45 8.35 0.55
N PRO A 65 4.18 7.97 0.31
CA PRO A 65 3.85 6.68 -0.28
C PRO A 65 4.52 6.50 -1.64
N ALA A 66 5.50 5.59 -1.69
CA ALA A 66 6.26 5.25 -2.88
C ALA A 66 5.64 4.07 -3.64
N ALA A 67 5.00 3.15 -2.91
CA ALA A 67 4.21 2.11 -3.52
C ALA A 67 3.12 1.63 -2.56
N LEU A 68 2.01 1.19 -3.15
CA LEU A 68 0.98 0.38 -2.52
C LEU A 68 1.04 -1.02 -3.15
N ILE A 69 1.33 -2.01 -2.32
CA ILE A 69 1.44 -3.42 -2.71
C ILE A 69 0.20 -4.13 -2.16
N THR A 70 -0.61 -4.68 -3.07
CA THR A 70 -1.82 -5.41 -2.72
C THR A 70 -1.67 -6.91 -2.99
N ASP A 71 -2.71 -7.69 -2.74
CA ASP A 71 -2.78 -9.08 -3.20
C ASP A 71 -3.05 -9.21 -4.71
N LEU A 72 -3.28 -8.11 -5.43
CA LEU A 72 -3.63 -8.10 -6.85
C LEU A 72 -2.58 -7.43 -7.74
N ALA A 73 -1.93 -6.39 -7.23
CA ALA A 73 -1.16 -5.46 -8.04
C ALA A 73 -0.18 -4.60 -7.22
N LEU A 74 0.81 -4.06 -7.92
CA LEU A 74 1.65 -2.94 -7.50
C LEU A 74 1.07 -1.63 -8.03
N TRP A 75 0.93 -0.67 -7.12
CA TRP A 75 0.50 0.69 -7.39
C TRP A 75 1.61 1.66 -7.02
N GLU A 76 1.87 2.64 -7.86
CA GLU A 76 2.85 3.70 -7.62
C GLU A 76 2.19 5.06 -7.89
N PRO A 77 2.59 6.14 -7.19
CA PRO A 77 2.09 7.47 -7.50
C PRO A 77 2.58 7.86 -8.89
N ASP A 78 1.65 8.31 -9.73
CA ASP A 78 1.97 8.90 -11.01
C ASP A 78 2.90 10.12 -10.81
N PRO A 79 3.98 10.26 -11.60
CA PRO A 79 5.01 11.28 -11.35
C PRO A 79 4.51 12.72 -11.53
N GLU A 80 3.42 12.94 -12.27
CA GLU A 80 2.88 14.28 -12.52
C GLU A 80 1.74 14.63 -11.57
N THR A 81 0.86 13.66 -11.29
CA THR A 81 -0.39 13.88 -10.54
C THR A 81 -0.33 13.39 -9.10
N ALA A 82 0.61 12.48 -8.79
CA ALA A 82 0.67 11.71 -7.55
C ALA A 82 -0.54 10.78 -7.29
N GLU A 83 -1.41 10.58 -8.28
CA GLU A 83 -2.51 9.60 -8.22
C GLU A 83 -1.94 8.17 -8.22
N LEU A 84 -2.45 7.30 -7.33
CA LEU A 84 -2.05 5.90 -7.33
C LEU A 84 -2.48 5.23 -8.63
N THR A 85 -1.48 4.78 -9.39
CA THR A 85 -1.64 4.14 -10.69
C THR A 85 -1.07 2.73 -10.65
N VAL A 86 -1.80 1.77 -11.20
CA VAL A 86 -1.33 0.39 -11.31
C VAL A 86 -0.19 0.32 -12.30
N THR A 87 1.01 -0.03 -11.83
CA THR A 87 2.21 -0.21 -12.66
C THR A 87 2.52 -1.68 -12.92
N SER A 88 2.06 -2.58 -12.06
CA SER A 88 2.17 -4.01 -12.30
C SER A 88 0.98 -4.83 -11.78
N LEU A 89 0.53 -5.82 -12.55
CA LEU A 89 -0.43 -6.83 -12.12
C LEU A 89 0.30 -8.09 -11.66
N HIS A 90 -0.16 -8.73 -10.59
CA HIS A 90 0.38 -10.03 -10.20
C HIS A 90 -0.05 -11.12 -11.20
N PRO A 91 0.73 -12.21 -11.32
CA PRO A 91 0.43 -13.28 -12.28
C PRO A 91 -1.00 -13.81 -12.18
N GLY A 92 -1.70 -13.84 -13.32
CA GLY A 92 -3.07 -14.31 -13.42
C GLY A 92 -4.16 -13.31 -13.00
N ILE A 93 -3.79 -12.08 -12.62
CA ILE A 93 -4.72 -10.99 -12.32
C ILE A 93 -4.94 -10.14 -13.57
N ASP A 94 -6.20 -9.81 -13.87
CA ASP A 94 -6.55 -8.87 -14.93
C ASP A 94 -6.98 -7.51 -14.37
N ARG A 95 -7.17 -6.54 -15.28
CA ARG A 95 -7.59 -5.17 -14.93
C ARG A 95 -8.96 -5.13 -14.25
N GLN A 96 -9.86 -6.04 -14.62
CA GLN A 96 -11.22 -6.08 -14.08
C GLN A 96 -11.20 -6.52 -12.62
N ALA A 97 -10.40 -7.53 -12.27
CA ALA A 97 -10.26 -7.99 -10.89
C ALA A 97 -9.76 -6.90 -9.93
N VAL A 98 -8.89 -6.01 -10.42
CA VAL A 98 -8.44 -4.82 -9.67
C VAL A 98 -9.57 -3.80 -9.54
N GLN A 99 -10.23 -3.47 -10.66
CA GLN A 99 -11.32 -2.48 -10.67
C GLN A 99 -12.51 -2.91 -9.79
N ASP A 100 -12.87 -4.19 -9.79
CA ASP A 100 -13.98 -4.75 -9.00
C ASP A 100 -13.77 -4.60 -7.48
N GLN A 101 -12.53 -4.37 -7.06
CA GLN A 101 -12.14 -4.20 -5.66
C GLN A 101 -11.63 -2.79 -5.35
N CYS A 102 -11.92 -1.82 -6.23
CA CYS A 102 -11.56 -0.42 -6.08
C CYS A 102 -12.81 0.46 -6.19
N GLY A 103 -13.05 1.30 -5.18
CA GLY A 103 -14.21 2.18 -5.12
C GLY A 103 -14.16 3.38 -6.06
N TRP A 104 -13.02 3.62 -6.71
CA TRP A 104 -12.84 4.68 -7.70
C TRP A 104 -12.32 4.11 -9.04
N PRO A 105 -12.40 4.88 -10.14
CA PRO A 105 -11.88 4.46 -11.45
C PRO A 105 -10.37 4.24 -11.42
N VAL A 106 -9.93 3.01 -11.74
CA VAL A 106 -8.53 2.62 -11.66
C VAL A 106 -7.74 3.15 -12.86
N ARG A 107 -6.61 3.81 -12.58
CA ARG A 107 -5.59 4.14 -13.56
C ARG A 107 -4.57 3.02 -13.70
N PHE A 108 -4.15 2.77 -14.92
CA PHE A 108 -3.11 1.80 -15.25
C PHE A 108 -2.05 2.49 -16.10
N ALA A 109 -0.79 2.25 -15.80
CA ALA A 109 0.33 2.79 -16.56
C ALA A 109 0.31 2.28 -18.02
N GLU A 110 0.83 3.09 -18.95
CA GLU A 110 1.01 2.67 -20.35
C GLU A 110 1.93 1.46 -20.45
N GLY A 111 3.03 1.46 -19.69
CA GLY A 111 3.98 0.36 -19.55
C GLY A 111 3.57 -0.67 -18.50
N LEU A 112 2.29 -1.04 -18.42
CA LEU A 112 1.81 -2.04 -17.47
C LEU A 112 2.51 -3.39 -17.69
N VAL A 113 3.14 -3.92 -16.64
CA VAL A 113 3.85 -5.21 -16.67
C VAL A 113 3.23 -6.23 -15.72
N GLU A 114 3.49 -7.51 -15.96
CA GLU A 114 3.24 -8.53 -14.95
C GLU A 114 4.37 -8.52 -13.91
N SER A 115 4.03 -8.70 -12.63
CA SER A 115 5.01 -8.77 -11.55
C SER A 115 5.86 -10.03 -11.73
N PRO A 116 7.19 -9.95 -11.60
CA PRO A 116 8.05 -11.11 -11.78
C PRO A 116 7.72 -12.19 -10.74
N LEU A 117 7.78 -13.45 -11.18
CA LEU A 117 7.74 -14.57 -10.25
C LEU A 117 8.99 -14.53 -9.36
N PRO A 118 8.86 -14.88 -8.06
CA PRO A 118 10.01 -15.03 -7.20
C PRO A 118 11.00 -16.04 -7.76
N THR A 119 12.29 -15.73 -7.64
CA THR A 119 13.37 -16.65 -7.98
C THR A 119 13.46 -17.81 -6.97
N GLU A 120 14.11 -18.91 -7.37
CA GLU A 120 14.35 -20.04 -6.45
C GLU A 120 15.16 -19.62 -5.22
N GLU A 121 16.09 -18.67 -5.37
CA GLU A 121 16.87 -18.14 -4.26
C GLU A 121 15.99 -17.40 -3.25
N GLU A 122 15.11 -16.50 -3.73
CA GLU A 122 14.16 -15.77 -2.88
C GLU A 122 13.17 -16.72 -2.19
N LEU A 123 12.66 -17.73 -2.91
CA LEU A 123 11.77 -18.74 -2.34
C LEU A 123 12.46 -19.58 -1.28
N SER A 124 13.72 -19.98 -1.51
CA SER A 124 14.53 -20.72 -0.54
C SER A 124 14.74 -19.90 0.73
N ALA A 125 15.18 -18.64 0.59
CA ALA A 125 15.39 -17.72 1.70
C ALA A 125 14.10 -17.50 2.51
N LEU A 126 12.97 -17.28 1.85
CA LEU A 126 11.67 -17.12 2.50
C LEU A 126 11.29 -18.36 3.32
N ARG A 127 11.42 -19.55 2.72
CA ARG A 127 11.12 -20.83 3.40
C ARG A 127 12.01 -21.04 4.61
N GLU A 128 13.30 -20.69 4.52
CA GLU A 128 14.24 -20.78 5.64
C GLU A 128 13.89 -19.81 6.78
N ILE A 129 13.54 -18.56 6.45
CA ILE A 129 13.08 -17.58 7.46
C ILE A 129 11.85 -18.14 8.19
N LYS A 130 10.85 -18.64 7.45
CA LYS A 130 9.64 -19.23 8.06
C LYS A 130 9.95 -20.41 8.97
N ALA A 131 10.80 -21.35 8.53
CA ALA A 131 11.18 -22.51 9.33
C ALA A 131 11.90 -22.11 10.64
N ARG A 132 12.77 -21.09 10.60
CA ARG A 132 13.45 -20.56 11.80
C ARG A 132 12.47 -19.89 12.77
N THR A 133 11.53 -19.10 12.25
CA THR A 133 10.46 -18.47 13.04
C THR A 133 9.60 -19.54 13.72
N GLU A 134 9.15 -20.56 12.99
CA GLU A 134 8.36 -21.67 13.53
C GLU A 134 9.10 -22.40 14.66
N LYS A 135 10.38 -22.71 14.47
CA LYS A 135 11.22 -23.33 15.50
C LYS A 135 11.38 -22.44 16.74
N ALA A 136 11.53 -21.12 16.57
CA ALA A 136 11.68 -20.19 17.69
C ALA A 136 10.39 -20.02 18.52
N HIS A 137 9.23 -20.19 17.90
CA HIS A 137 7.92 -20.12 18.55
C HIS A 137 7.38 -21.48 19.00
N ALA A 138 8.07 -22.58 18.70
CA ALA A 138 7.70 -23.90 19.20
C ALA A 138 7.77 -23.91 20.74
N PRO A 139 6.85 -24.63 21.42
CA PRO A 139 6.92 -24.79 22.87
C PRO A 139 8.28 -25.36 23.26
N ARG A 140 8.92 -24.79 24.28
CA ARG A 140 10.12 -25.41 24.84
C ARG A 140 9.75 -26.75 25.48
N PRO A 141 10.62 -27.76 25.37
CA PRO A 141 10.42 -29.04 26.06
C PRO A 141 10.40 -28.87 27.58
#